data_AF-A0A255Y1L9-F1
#
_entry.id   AF-A0A255Y1L9-F1
#
_cell.length_a   1.000
_cell.length_b   1.000
_cell.length_c   1.000
_cell.angle_alpha   90.00
_cell.angle_beta   90.00
_cell.angle_gamma   90.00
#
_symmetry.space_group_name_H-M   'P 1'
#
loop_
_entity.id
_entity.type
_entity.pdbx_description
1 polymer ?
#
loop_
_entity_poly.entity_id
_entity_poly.type
_entity_poly.pdbx_seq_one_letter_code
_entity_poly.pdbx_strand_id
1 'polypeptide(L)'
;MTTPSDQQAPQTAQQTVAGTMGEICWLMSQSPAHKHLFMADLDWFVAPALLLGTYRIFRDPQKPIGVALWGKVSPEVRERLNGGILRLHPAEWNSGEIVRLIDLVAPFGHTDAMIADLKSVVPGIEIGGQES
;
A
#
# COMPACT_ATOMS: atom_id res chain seq x y z
N MET A 1 -47.58 19.45 -17.67
CA MET A 1 -46.44 18.71 -18.24
C MET A 1 -45.34 18.74 -17.21
N THR A 2 -45.11 17.61 -16.53
CA THR A 2 -44.14 17.46 -15.44
C THR A 2 -42.78 17.14 -16.02
N THR A 3 -41.76 17.90 -15.64
CA THR A 3 -40.34 17.63 -15.90
C THR A 3 -39.92 16.34 -15.17
N PRO A 4 -39.19 15.40 -15.77
CA PRO A 4 -38.55 14.35 -15.01
C PRO A 4 -37.33 14.94 -14.27
N SER A 5 -37.35 14.82 -12.95
CA SER A 5 -36.19 15.02 -12.09
C SER A 5 -35.24 13.83 -12.24
N ASP A 6 -34.14 14.01 -12.96
CA ASP A 6 -33.03 13.07 -12.95
C ASP A 6 -32.38 13.05 -11.57
N GLN A 7 -32.81 12.11 -10.72
CA GLN A 7 -32.08 11.70 -9.54
C GLN A 7 -30.83 10.94 -9.98
N GLN A 8 -29.72 11.64 -10.17
CA GLN A 8 -28.41 11.01 -10.29
C GLN A 8 -28.01 10.49 -8.90
N ALA A 9 -28.05 9.17 -8.75
CA ALA A 9 -27.43 8.47 -7.63
C ALA A 9 -25.94 8.85 -7.52
N PRO A 10 -25.35 8.91 -6.32
CA PRO A 10 -23.93 9.18 -6.17
C PRO A 10 -23.15 8.07 -6.88
N GLN A 11 -22.54 8.43 -8.01
CA GLN A 11 -21.54 7.59 -8.67
C GLN A 11 -20.42 7.39 -7.65
N THR A 12 -20.25 6.18 -7.13
CA THR A 12 -19.02 5.79 -6.45
C THR A 12 -17.88 6.08 -7.43
N ALA A 13 -17.15 7.18 -7.18
CA ALA A 13 -16.07 7.61 -8.04
C ALA A 13 -15.12 6.43 -8.25
N GLN A 14 -14.95 6.01 -9.50
CA GLN A 14 -14.04 4.91 -9.81
C GLN A 14 -12.64 5.34 -9.39
N GLN A 15 -12.03 4.57 -8.47
CA GLN A 15 -10.73 4.91 -7.90
C GLN A 15 -9.68 4.96 -9.01
N THR A 16 -9.09 6.14 -9.22
CA THR A 16 -8.03 6.35 -10.21
C THR A 16 -6.67 6.09 -9.58
N VAL A 17 -5.63 5.89 -10.40
CA VAL A 17 -4.24 5.81 -9.91
C VAL A 17 -3.88 7.09 -9.16
N ALA A 18 -4.27 8.26 -9.68
CA ALA A 18 -4.03 9.54 -9.03
C ALA A 18 -4.77 9.67 -7.69
N GLY A 19 -6.03 9.23 -7.62
CA GLY A 19 -6.80 9.21 -6.37
C GLY A 19 -6.18 8.30 -5.31
N THR A 20 -5.79 7.09 -5.71
CA THR A 20 -5.13 6.12 -4.84
C THR A 20 -3.77 6.63 -4.35
N MET A 21 -2.96 7.22 -5.23
CA MET A 21 -1.71 7.88 -4.86
C MET A 21 -1.96 9.00 -3.84
N GLY A 22 -3.00 9.82 -4.05
CA GLY A 22 -3.40 10.87 -3.12
C GLY A 22 -3.75 10.34 -1.72
N GLU A 23 -4.50 9.24 -1.63
CA GLU A 23 -4.81 8.57 -0.36
C GLU A 23 -3.55 8.07 0.35
N ILE A 24 -2.62 7.45 -0.39
CA ILE A 24 -1.35 6.94 0.16
C ILE A 24 -0.48 8.10 0.66
N CYS A 25 -0.33 9.16 -0.15
CA CYS A 25 0.41 10.37 0.24
C CYS A 25 -0.17 11.00 1.49
N TRP A 26 -1.51 11.05 1.58
CA TRP A 26 -2.18 11.57 2.76
C TRP A 26 -1.87 10.70 3.99
N LEU A 27 -2.00 9.37 3.92
CA LEU A 27 -1.61 8.47 5.02
C LEU A 27 -0.14 8.64 5.43
N MET A 28 0.77 8.75 4.46
CA MET A 28 2.20 8.97 4.70
C MET A 28 2.48 10.29 5.42
N SER A 29 1.76 11.35 5.06
CA SER A 29 1.86 12.65 5.74
C SER A 29 1.49 12.59 7.23
N GLN A 30 0.64 11.62 7.62
CA GLN A 30 0.23 11.40 9.01
C GLN A 30 1.20 10.47 9.77
N SER A 31 2.13 9.78 9.08
CA SER A 31 3.10 8.88 9.71
C SER A 31 4.41 9.60 10.01
N PRO A 32 4.90 9.62 11.26
CA PRO A 32 6.22 10.17 11.58
C PRO A 32 7.37 9.58 10.76
N ALA A 33 7.27 8.31 10.35
CA ALA A 33 8.29 7.62 9.55
C ALA A 33 8.30 8.07 8.07
N HIS A 34 7.20 8.63 7.57
CA HIS A 34 7.02 8.91 6.13
C HIS A 34 6.78 10.38 5.80
N LYS A 35 6.40 11.21 6.78
CA LYS A 35 6.03 12.63 6.57
C LYS A 35 7.12 13.54 5.99
N HIS A 36 8.36 13.05 5.91
CA HIS A 36 9.52 13.77 5.37
C HIS A 36 10.00 13.21 4.02
N LEU A 37 9.28 12.25 3.43
CA LEU A 37 9.55 11.79 2.07
C LEU A 37 9.33 12.92 1.07
N PHE A 38 10.21 13.01 0.07
CA PHE A 38 10.04 13.95 -1.03
C PHE A 38 9.02 13.41 -2.03
N MET A 39 8.38 14.29 -2.81
CA MET A 39 7.47 13.89 -3.88
C MET A 39 8.14 12.92 -4.88
N ALA A 40 9.41 13.16 -5.19
CA ALA A 40 10.21 12.29 -6.05
C ALA A 40 10.44 10.89 -5.45
N ASP A 41 10.26 10.72 -4.14
CA ASP A 41 10.41 9.41 -3.52
C ASP A 41 9.22 8.47 -3.79
N LEU A 42 8.05 9.05 -4.08
CA LEU A 42 6.85 8.28 -4.40
C LEU A 42 7.03 7.43 -5.67
N ASP A 43 7.83 7.90 -6.62
CA ASP A 43 8.09 7.19 -7.88
C ASP A 43 8.81 5.86 -7.69
N TRP A 44 9.66 5.74 -6.65
CA TRP A 44 10.35 4.48 -6.35
C TRP A 44 9.72 3.71 -5.19
N PHE A 45 8.96 4.37 -4.33
CA PHE A 45 8.39 3.78 -3.12
C PHE A 45 6.92 3.36 -3.26
N VAL A 46 6.12 4.10 -4.02
CA VAL A 46 4.66 3.89 -4.11
C VAL A 46 4.22 3.49 -5.52
N ALA A 47 4.79 4.14 -6.54
CA ALA A 47 4.42 3.87 -7.93
C ALA A 47 4.60 2.39 -8.34
N PRO A 48 5.67 1.67 -7.93
CA PRO A 48 5.80 0.26 -8.29
C PRO A 48 4.65 -0.60 -7.74
N ALA A 49 4.25 -0.38 -6.48
CA ALA A 49 3.12 -1.09 -5.87
C ALA A 49 1.79 -0.80 -6.60
N LEU A 50 1.54 0.48 -6.92
CA LEU A 50 0.34 0.90 -7.64
C LEU A 50 0.25 0.27 -9.03
N LEU A 51 1.35 0.29 -9.79
CA LEU A 51 1.42 -0.24 -11.15
C LEU A 51 1.29 -1.78 -11.18
N LEU A 52 1.82 -2.46 -10.17
CA LEU A 52 1.71 -3.91 -10.01
C LEU A 52 0.39 -4.35 -9.36
N GLY A 53 -0.40 -3.41 -8.83
CA GLY A 53 -1.60 -3.72 -8.05
C GLY A 53 -1.30 -4.41 -6.72
N THR A 54 -0.06 -4.32 -6.21
CA THR A 54 0.41 -4.99 -4.99
C THR A 54 0.33 -4.05 -3.77
N TYR A 55 -0.87 -3.52 -3.54
CA TYR A 55 -1.16 -2.66 -2.42
C TYR A 55 -2.56 -2.93 -1.85
N ARG A 56 -2.78 -2.55 -0.59
CA ARG A 56 -4.09 -2.61 0.06
C ARG A 56 -4.27 -1.42 0.97
N ILE A 57 -5.33 -0.65 0.73
CA ILE A 57 -5.73 0.47 1.61
C ILE A 57 -6.79 -0.02 2.58
N PHE A 58 -6.50 0.09 3.86
CA PHE A 58 -7.42 -0.18 4.96
C PHE A 58 -8.25 1.07 5.21
N ARG A 59 -9.56 0.91 5.37
CA ARG A 59 -10.50 2.03 5.52
C ARG A 59 -11.39 1.81 6.73
N ASP A 60 -11.68 2.88 7.45
CA ASP A 60 -12.85 2.97 8.31
C ASP A 60 -14.01 3.61 7.49
N PRO A 61 -15.22 3.78 8.07
CA PRO A 61 -16.35 4.37 7.35
C PRO A 61 -16.13 5.80 6.84
N GLN A 62 -15.15 6.54 7.35
CA GLN A 62 -14.93 7.95 7.06
C GLN A 62 -13.68 8.19 6.21
N LYS A 63 -12.62 7.38 6.38
CA LYS A 63 -11.31 7.67 5.81
C LYS A 63 -10.42 6.42 5.66
N PRO A 64 -9.39 6.49 4.81
CA PRO A 64 -8.30 5.52 4.87
C PRO A 64 -7.60 5.61 6.24
N ILE A 65 -7.28 4.45 6.82
CA ILE A 65 -6.62 4.34 8.12
C ILE A 65 -5.22 3.73 8.04
N GLY A 66 -4.90 3.07 6.92
CA GLY A 66 -3.56 2.58 6.64
C GLY A 66 -3.42 2.04 5.23
N VAL A 67 -2.18 1.76 4.83
CA VAL A 67 -1.87 1.10 3.56
C VAL A 67 -0.73 0.10 3.74
N ALA A 68 -0.89 -1.08 3.14
CA ALA A 68 0.18 -2.06 2.96
C ALA A 68 0.66 -2.05 1.51
N LEU A 69 1.99 -2.06 1.33
CA LEU A 69 2.66 -2.18 0.04
C LEU A 69 3.53 -3.44 0.05
N TRP A 70 3.37 -4.30 -0.95
CA TRP A 70 4.18 -5.51 -1.08
C TRP A 70 4.72 -5.67 -2.50
N GLY A 71 5.67 -6.58 -2.66
CA GLY A 71 6.23 -6.98 -3.95
C GLY A 71 6.41 -8.49 -4.01
N LYS A 72 6.65 -9.00 -5.22
CA LYS A 72 7.16 -10.35 -5.44
C LYS A 72 8.65 -10.29 -5.72
N VAL A 73 9.46 -10.68 -4.76
CA VAL A 73 10.90 -10.41 -4.78
C VAL A 73 11.72 -11.68 -4.97
N SER A 74 12.95 -11.52 -5.45
CA SER A 74 13.92 -12.60 -5.48
C SER A 74 14.43 -12.93 -4.06
N PRO A 75 15.03 -14.11 -3.84
CA PRO A 75 15.63 -14.46 -2.54
C PRO A 75 16.70 -13.47 -2.08
N GLU A 76 17.49 -12.91 -3.01
CA GLU A 76 18.51 -11.89 -2.71
C GLU A 76 17.89 -10.59 -2.19
N VAL A 77 16.81 -10.14 -2.84
CA VAL A 77 16.08 -8.94 -2.41
C VAL A 77 15.40 -9.18 -1.07
N ARG A 78 14.80 -10.36 -0.87
CA ARG A 78 14.23 -10.76 0.43
C ARG A 78 15.26 -10.66 1.56
N GLU A 79 16.46 -11.17 1.34
CA GLU A 79 17.52 -11.15 2.35
C GLU A 79 17.95 -9.71 2.70
N ARG A 80 18.07 -8.84 1.69
CA ARG A 80 18.33 -7.41 1.91
C ARG A 80 17.23 -6.74 2.73
N LEU A 81 15.96 -7.05 2.45
CA LEU A 81 14.83 -6.54 3.21
C LEU A 81 14.87 -7.01 4.67
N ASN A 82 15.28 -8.26 4.93
CA ASN A 82 15.47 -8.78 6.29
C ASN A 82 16.64 -8.08 7.02
N GLY A 83 17.67 -7.65 6.28
CA GLY A 83 18.75 -6.80 6.78
C GLY A 83 18.37 -5.34 7.05
N GLY A 84 17.09 -4.95 6.86
CA GLY A 84 16.58 -3.61 7.12
C GLY A 84 16.71 -2.62 5.95
N ILE A 85 17.16 -3.07 4.78
CA ILE A 85 17.24 -2.21 3.60
C ILE A 85 15.90 -2.23 2.88
N LEU A 86 15.03 -1.26 3.20
CA LEU A 86 13.67 -1.15 2.64
C LEU A 86 13.59 -0.44 1.29
N ARG A 87 14.71 0.07 0.78
CA ARG A 87 14.76 0.75 -0.53
C ARG A 87 15.00 -0.26 -1.64
N LEU A 88 14.01 -0.35 -2.53
CA LEU A 88 14.03 -1.21 -3.70
C LEU A 88 14.08 -0.38 -4.98
N HIS A 89 14.84 -0.85 -5.96
CA HIS A 89 14.73 -0.37 -7.33
C HIS A 89 13.38 -0.86 -7.92
N PRO A 90 12.69 -0.10 -8.81
CA PRO A 90 11.39 -0.52 -9.35
C PRO A 90 11.34 -1.94 -9.93
N ALA A 91 12.41 -2.37 -10.61
CA ALA A 91 12.51 -3.74 -11.15
C ALA A 91 12.57 -4.84 -10.07
N GLU A 92 12.98 -4.50 -8.84
CA GLU A 92 13.09 -5.46 -7.73
C GLU A 92 11.72 -5.83 -7.13
N TRP A 93 10.70 -4.97 -7.30
CA TRP A 93 9.34 -5.20 -6.78
C TRP A 93 8.64 -6.41 -7.39
N ASN A 94 9.09 -6.86 -8.56
CA ASN A 94 8.58 -8.05 -9.26
C ASN A 94 9.74 -8.92 -9.80
N SER A 95 10.75 -9.15 -8.96
CA SER A 95 11.99 -9.85 -9.30
C SER A 95 11.98 -11.36 -9.01
N GLY A 96 10.91 -11.90 -8.43
CA GLY A 96 10.80 -13.32 -8.10
C GLY A 96 9.40 -13.73 -7.68
N GLU A 97 9.29 -14.77 -6.86
CA GLU A 97 8.00 -15.34 -6.42
C GLU A 97 7.71 -15.13 -4.93
N ILE A 98 8.68 -14.60 -4.16
CA ILE A 98 8.51 -14.42 -2.72
C ILE A 98 7.66 -13.18 -2.47
N VAL A 99 6.46 -13.38 -1.93
CA VAL A 99 5.55 -12.27 -1.62
C VAL A 99 5.99 -11.61 -0.31
N ARG A 100 6.51 -10.38 -0.39
CA ARG A 100 7.12 -9.72 0.76
C ARG A 100 6.49 -8.36 1.04
N LEU A 101 6.03 -8.15 2.28
CA LEU A 101 5.63 -6.82 2.75
C LEU A 101 6.86 -5.91 2.77
N ILE A 102 6.77 -4.80 2.04
CA ILE A 102 7.82 -3.78 1.93
C ILE A 102 7.56 -2.67 2.93
N ASP A 103 6.31 -2.20 3.03
CA ASP A 103 5.94 -1.18 3.99
C ASP A 103 4.48 -1.31 4.44
N LEU A 104 4.22 -0.88 5.67
CA LEU A 104 2.89 -0.76 6.27
C LEU A 104 2.78 0.60 6.95
N VAL A 105 2.03 1.49 6.33
CA VAL A 105 1.75 2.82 6.85
C VAL A 105 0.47 2.77 7.67
N ALA A 106 0.59 2.79 9.00
CA ALA A 106 -0.54 2.70 9.93
C ALA A 106 -0.52 3.87 10.95
N PRO A 107 -0.74 5.13 10.50
CA PRO A 107 -0.54 6.32 11.32
C PRO A 107 -1.51 6.44 12.50
N PHE A 108 -2.63 5.69 12.48
CA PHE A 108 -3.64 5.67 13.53
C PHE A 108 -3.64 4.34 14.33
N GLY A 109 -2.55 3.57 14.27
CA GLY A 109 -2.44 2.26 14.91
C GLY A 109 -3.12 1.14 14.12
N HIS A 110 -3.60 0.10 14.81
CA HIS A 110 -4.23 -1.10 14.23
C HIS A 110 -3.31 -2.01 13.39
N THR A 111 -2.00 -1.87 13.55
CA THR A 111 -0.97 -2.65 12.83
C THR A 111 -1.25 -4.16 12.85
N ASP A 112 -1.52 -4.75 14.02
CA ASP A 112 -1.73 -6.19 14.15
C ASP A 112 -2.97 -6.67 13.40
N ALA A 113 -4.06 -5.90 13.46
CA ALA A 113 -5.29 -6.20 12.74
C ALA A 113 -5.10 -6.08 11.22
N MET A 114 -4.36 -5.07 10.76
CA MET A 114 -4.02 -4.90 9.34
C MET A 114 -3.14 -6.05 8.84
N ILE A 115 -2.14 -6.50 9.62
CA ILE A 115 -1.29 -7.63 9.27
C ILE A 115 -2.12 -8.93 9.22
N ALA A 116 -3.03 -9.14 10.17
CA ALA A 116 -3.90 -10.32 10.18
C ALA A 116 -4.81 -10.35 8.95
N ASP A 117 -5.47 -9.23 8.63
CA ASP A 117 -6.29 -9.09 7.42
C ASP A 117 -5.43 -9.32 6.16
N LEU A 118 -4.24 -8.71 6.09
CA LEU A 118 -3.34 -8.85 4.95
C LEU A 118 -2.91 -10.30 4.71
N LYS A 119 -2.56 -11.04 5.77
CA LYS A 119 -2.23 -12.48 5.67
C LYS A 119 -3.42 -13.32 5.20
N SER A 120 -4.64 -12.91 5.52
CA SER A 120 -5.85 -13.63 5.09
C SER A 120 -6.17 -13.44 3.60
N VAL A 121 -5.81 -12.28 3.03
CA VAL A 121 -6.14 -11.92 1.63
C VAL A 121 -4.96 -12.03 0.67
N VAL A 122 -3.72 -12.04 1.19
CA VAL A 122 -2.49 -12.22 0.41
C VAL A 122 -1.78 -13.48 0.94
N PRO A 123 -2.07 -14.67 0.36
CA PRO A 123 -1.46 -15.91 0.80
C PRO A 123 0.06 -15.89 0.68
N GLY A 124 0.74 -16.41 1.70
CA GLY A 124 2.20 -16.53 1.71
C GLY A 124 2.95 -15.22 1.86
N ILE A 125 2.28 -14.12 2.23
CA ILE A 125 2.98 -12.86 2.49
C ILE A 125 3.89 -12.96 3.72
N GLU A 126 5.17 -12.69 3.50
CA GLU A 126 6.18 -12.60 4.53
C GLU A 126 6.19 -11.19 5.15
N ILE A 127 6.06 -11.14 6.47
CA ILE A 127 6.20 -9.92 7.29
C ILE A 127 7.60 -9.95 7.91
N GLY A 128 8.34 -8.84 7.86
CA GLY A 128 9.74 -8.83 8.29
C GLY A 128 9.94 -9.23 9.74
N GLY A 129 11.03 -9.95 10.01
CA GLY A 129 11.39 -10.38 11.36
C GLY A 129 10.66 -11.62 11.87
N GLN A 130 10.10 -12.46 11.00
CA GLN A 130 9.45 -13.73 11.37
C GLN A 130 9.98 -14.90 10.52
N GLU A 131 11.29 -15.16 10.61
CA GLU A 131 11.84 -16.51 10.47
C GLU A 131 12.86 -16.67 11.60
N SER A 132 12.44 -17.32 12.68
CA SER A 132 13.33 -17.95 13.66
C SER A 132 13.22 -19.46 13.48
#